data_AF-A0A929E226-F1
#
_entry.id   AF-A0A929E226-F1
#
_cell.length_a   1.000
_cell.length_b   1.000
_cell.length_c   1.000
_cell.angle_alpha   90.00
_cell.angle_beta   90.00
_cell.angle_gamma   90.00
#
_symmetry.space_group_name_H-M   'P 1'
#
loop_
_entity.id
_entity.type
_entity.pdbx_description
1 polymer ?
#
loop_
_entity_poly.entity_id
_entity_poly.type
_entity_poly.pdbx_seq_one_letter_code
_entity_poly.pdbx_strand_id
1 'polypeptide(L)'
;MVRTEISLFLKNIPGELGKLSKTLSQAGINIDALTIQDASQYVQELFKARGKSLKRIAPAASYGSMKKDSAEFALIRLLVDQTDKAVDLLARGDY
;
A
#
# COMPACT_ATOMS: atom_id res chain seq x y z
N MET A 1 15.59 18.90 -2.95
CA MET A 1 15.90 17.55 -2.40
C MET A 1 14.80 16.61 -2.85
N VAL A 2 15.12 15.50 -3.52
CA VAL A 2 14.13 14.50 -3.92
C VAL A 2 13.94 13.54 -2.75
N ARG A 3 12.70 13.28 -2.33
CA ARG A 3 12.36 12.30 -1.29
C ARG A 3 11.63 11.13 -1.94
N THR A 4 11.99 9.92 -1.54
CA THR A 4 11.38 8.69 -2.06
C THR A 4 10.20 8.29 -1.18
N GLU A 5 9.05 8.07 -1.81
CA GLU A 5 7.84 7.59 -1.16
C GLU A 5 7.84 6.06 -1.06
N ILE A 6 7.46 5.54 0.11
CA ILE A 6 7.21 4.11 0.32
C ILE A 6 5.71 3.88 0.21
N SER A 7 5.31 2.98 -0.69
CA SER A 7 3.91 2.55 -0.86
C SER A 7 3.76 1.09 -0.43
N LEU A 8 2.85 0.79 0.49
CA LEU A 8 2.58 -0.57 0.97
C LEU A 8 1.09 -0.78 1.28
N PHE A 9 0.65 -2.03 1.27
CA PHE A 9 -0.73 -2.37 1.62
C PHE A 9 -0.81 -2.79 3.09
N LEU A 10 -1.75 -2.20 3.83
CA LEU A 10 -2.11 -2.66 5.17
C LEU A 10 -3.49 -3.28 5.16
N LYS A 11 -3.70 -4.29 6.01
CA LYS A 11 -5.05 -4.80 6.29
C LYS A 11 -5.86 -3.71 6.98
N ASN A 12 -7.08 -3.50 6.51
CA ASN A 12 -8.01 -2.52 7.03
C ASN A 12 -8.74 -3.06 8.28
N ILE A 13 -7.97 -3.33 9.34
CA ILE A 13 -8.47 -3.82 10.63
C ILE A 13 -7.87 -2.99 11.78
N PRO A 14 -8.55 -2.92 12.95
CA PRO A 14 -8.04 -2.15 14.09
C PRO A 14 -6.64 -2.58 14.51
N GLY A 15 -5.74 -1.61 14.70
CA GLY A 15 -4.40 -1.82 15.24
C GLY A 15 -3.28 -2.04 14.22
N GLU A 16 -3.57 -2.30 12.94
CA GLU A 16 -2.51 -2.56 11.94
C GLU A 16 -1.62 -1.36 11.67
N LEU A 17 -2.19 -0.16 11.54
CA LEU A 17 -1.38 1.07 11.46
C LEU A 17 -0.54 1.28 12.73
N GLY A 18 -1.08 0.91 13.90
CA GLY A 18 -0.35 0.98 15.16
C GLY A 18 0.85 0.03 15.19
N LYS A 19 0.69 -1.19 14.63
CA LYS A 19 1.76 -2.17 14.49
C LYS A 19 2.86 -1.67 13.56
N LEU A 20 2.50 -1.13 12.39
CA LEU A 20 3.45 -0.52 11.45
C LEU A 20 4.23 0.63 12.12
N SER A 21 3.53 1.58 12.73
CA SER A 21 4.14 2.73 13.42
C SER A 21 5.06 2.29 14.56
N LYS A 22 4.68 1.23 15.30
CA LYS A 22 5.53 0.65 16.34
C LYS A 22 6.81 0.03 15.77
N THR A 23 6.72 -0.71 14.67
CA THR A 23 7.89 -1.27 13.98
C THR A 23 8.87 -0.17 13.55
N LEU A 24 8.38 0.89 12.92
CA LEU A 24 9.21 2.03 12.50
C LEU A 24 9.83 2.75 13.71
N SER A 25 9.04 3.00 14.76
CA SER A 25 9.50 3.66 15.99
C SER A 25 10.58 2.83 16.72
N GLN A 26 10.43 1.52 16.81
CA GLN A 26 11.42 0.62 17.42
C GLN A 26 12.76 0.62 16.67
N ALA A 27 12.73 0.88 15.36
CA ALA A 27 13.92 1.02 14.54
C ALA A 27 14.49 2.45 14.54
N GLY A 28 13.88 3.39 15.28
CA GLY A 28 14.27 4.79 15.32
C GLY A 28 14.10 5.50 13.97
N ILE A 29 13.04 5.16 13.22
CA ILE A 29 12.69 5.77 11.93
C ILE A 29 11.53 6.74 12.16
N ASN A 30 11.70 7.99 11.74
CA ASN A 30 10.67 9.02 11.83
C ASN A 30 9.75 8.98 10.60
N ILE A 31 8.46 9.24 10.81
CA ILE A 31 7.50 9.45 9.73
C ILE A 31 7.35 10.96 9.52
N ASP A 32 7.78 11.44 8.36
CA ASP A 32 7.66 12.85 7.99
C ASP A 32 6.28 13.16 7.40
N ALA A 33 5.70 12.21 6.66
CA ALA A 33 4.35 12.32 6.12
C ALA A 33 3.73 10.93 5.94
N LEU A 34 2.40 10.85 6.11
CA LEU A 34 1.63 9.64 5.88
C LEU A 34 0.33 10.00 5.16
N THR A 35 -0.02 9.20 4.15
CA THR A 35 -1.37 9.24 3.55
C THR A 35 -1.95 7.83 3.45
N ILE A 36 -3.27 7.76 3.57
CA ILE A 36 -4.06 6.53 3.39
C ILE A 36 -4.99 6.71 2.21
N GLN A 37 -5.09 5.70 1.37
CA GLN A 37 -6.00 5.65 0.24
C GLN A 37 -6.73 4.31 0.20
N ASP A 38 -7.96 4.34 -0.29
CA ASP A 38 -8.70 3.11 -0.58
C ASP A 38 -7.93 2.28 -1.61
N ALA A 39 -7.58 1.04 -1.26
CA ALA A 39 -6.86 0.15 -2.15
C ALA A 39 -7.68 -0.22 -3.40
N SER A 40 -9.00 -0.08 -3.35
CA SER A 40 -9.90 -0.41 -4.46
C SER A 40 -9.60 0.37 -5.72
N GLN A 41 -9.24 1.65 -5.60
CA GLN A 41 -8.89 2.48 -6.75
C GLN A 41 -7.55 2.07 -7.34
N TYR A 42 -6.53 1.86 -6.50
CA TYR A 42 -5.19 1.48 -6.95
C TYR A 42 -5.16 0.08 -7.60
N VAL A 43 -5.89 -0.89 -7.04
CA VAL A 43 -6.05 -2.22 -7.63
C VAL A 43 -6.75 -2.12 -8.99
N GLN A 44 -7.84 -1.33 -9.08
CA GLN A 44 -8.52 -1.10 -10.37
C GLN A 44 -7.59 -0.48 -11.43
N GLU A 45 -6.72 0.46 -11.05
CA GLU A 45 -5.75 1.08 -11.95
C GLU A 45 -4.68 0.07 -12.41
N LEU A 46 -4.15 -0.78 -11.52
CA LEU A 46 -3.25 -1.88 -11.87
C LEU A 46 -3.87 -2.84 -12.89
N PHE A 47 -5.16 -3.20 -12.73
CA PHE A 47 -5.87 -4.05 -13.71
C PHE A 47 -6.14 -3.32 -15.03
N LYS A 48 -6.51 -2.03 -14.99
CA LYS A 48 -6.63 -1.22 -16.22
C LYS A 48 -5.29 -1.15 -16.97
N ALA A 49 -4.17 -1.05 -16.24
CA ALA A 49 -2.83 -1.07 -16.82
C ALA A 49 -2.46 -2.44 -17.39
N ARG A 50 -2.77 -3.54 -16.68
CA ARG A 50 -2.55 -4.93 -17.15
C ARG A 50 -3.45 -5.33 -18.33
N GLY A 51 -4.65 -4.75 -18.44
CA GLY A 51 -5.59 -4.96 -19.54
C GLY A 51 -5.21 -4.27 -20.85
N LYS A 52 -4.13 -3.47 -20.88
CA LYS A 52 -3.65 -2.82 -22.11
C LYS A 52 -2.93 -3.75 -23.09
N SER A 53 -2.69 -5.02 -22.72
CA SER A 53 -2.34 -6.05 -23.71
C SER A 53 -3.62 -6.58 -24.38
N LEU A 54 -3.99 -5.93 -25.48
CA LEU A 54 -5.00 -6.29 -26.49
C LEU A 54 -5.53 -7.74 -26.39
N LYS A 55 -6.69 -7.95 -25.74
CA LYS A 55 -7.81 -8.85 -26.19
C LYS A 55 -8.83 -9.26 -25.13
N ARG A 56 -8.69 -8.95 -23.83
CA ARG A 56 -9.76 -9.26 -22.84
C ARG A 56 -9.99 -8.14 -21.84
N ILE A 57 -11.08 -7.40 -22.03
CA ILE A 57 -11.66 -6.54 -21.00
C ILE A 57 -12.22 -7.48 -19.92
N ALA A 58 -11.85 -7.28 -18.66
CA ALA A 58 -12.42 -8.05 -17.56
C ALA A 58 -13.94 -7.77 -17.45
N PRO A 59 -14.80 -8.77 -17.24
CA PRO A 59 -16.24 -8.55 -17.07
C PRO A 59 -16.55 -7.60 -15.90
N ALA A 60 -17.65 -6.83 -16.00
CA ALA A 60 -18.12 -5.91 -14.96
C ALA A 60 -18.20 -6.58 -13.56
N ALA A 61 -18.58 -7.87 -13.51
CA ALA A 61 -18.65 -8.66 -12.29
C ALA A 61 -17.29 -8.83 -11.59
N SER A 62 -16.19 -8.91 -12.35
CA SER A 62 -14.83 -9.03 -11.80
C SER A 62 -14.41 -7.77 -11.03
N TYR A 63 -14.91 -6.59 -11.40
CA TYR A 63 -14.65 -5.35 -10.66
C TYR A 63 -15.41 -5.28 -9.32
N GLY A 64 -16.60 -5.89 -9.24
CA GLY A 64 -17.41 -5.92 -8.02
C GLY A 64 -16.82 -6.82 -6.93
N SER A 65 -16.34 -8.01 -7.30
CA SER A 65 -15.59 -8.89 -6.39
C SER A 65 -14.26 -8.27 -5.97
N MET A 66 -13.55 -7.60 -6.89
CA MET A 66 -12.30 -6.91 -6.55
C MET A 66 -12.51 -5.75 -5.57
N LYS A 67 -13.60 -4.97 -5.71
CA LYS A 67 -13.93 -3.92 -4.73
C LYS A 67 -14.08 -4.49 -3.32
N LYS A 68 -14.70 -5.65 -3.18
CA LYS A 68 -14.82 -6.34 -1.89
C LYS A 68 -13.47 -6.77 -1.36
N ASP A 69 -12.68 -7.49 -2.15
CA ASP A 69 -11.36 -7.99 -1.72
C ASP A 69 -10.40 -6.82 -1.42
N SER A 70 -10.51 -5.71 -2.15
CA SER A 70 -9.71 -4.51 -1.90
C SER A 70 -10.16 -3.70 -0.69
N ALA A 71 -11.41 -3.87 -0.21
CA ALA A 71 -11.87 -3.19 1.00
C ALA A 71 -11.19 -3.75 2.26
N GLU A 72 -10.65 -4.98 2.18
CA GLU A 72 -9.86 -5.60 3.24
C GLU A 72 -8.49 -4.95 3.40
N PHE A 73 -8.06 -4.10 2.47
CA PHE A 73 -6.75 -3.46 2.47
C PHE A 73 -6.85 -1.94 2.24
N ALA A 74 -5.89 -1.21 2.77
CA ALA A 74 -5.67 0.20 2.50
C ALA A 74 -4.27 0.38 1.92
N LEU A 75 -4.13 1.27 0.93
CA LEU A 75 -2.84 1.68 0.44
C LEU A 75 -2.29 2.79 1.34
N ILE A 76 -1.17 2.53 1.99
CA ILE A 76 -0.45 3.49 2.82
C ILE A 76 0.75 4.01 2.05
N ARG A 77 0.92 5.33 2.05
CA ARG A 77 2.10 6.00 1.52
C ARG A 77 2.82 6.76 2.63
N LEU A 78 4.14 6.61 2.67
CA LEU A 78 4.98 7.15 3.73
C LEU A 78 6.14 7.94 3.13
N LEU A 79 6.43 9.08 3.75
CA LEU A 79 7.76 9.70 3.71
C LEU A 79 8.40 9.52 5.07
N VAL A 80 9.64 9.06 5.08
CA VAL A 80 10.42 8.80 6.30
C VAL A 80 11.79 9.47 6.19
N ASP A 81 12.44 9.69 7.32
CA ASP A 81 13.78 10.27 7.40
C ASP A 81 14.88 9.33 6.87
N GLN A 82 14.70 8.00 7.02
CA GLN A 82 15.65 6.95 6.65
C GLN A 82 15.01 5.93 5.68
N THR A 83 14.81 6.31 4.42
CA THR A 83 14.05 5.49 3.44
C THR A 83 14.61 4.09 3.23
N ASP A 84 15.91 3.94 2.94
CA ASP A 84 16.49 2.62 2.60
C ASP A 84 16.38 1.65 3.79
N LYS A 85 16.68 2.14 4.99
CA LYS A 85 16.53 1.38 6.24
C LYS A 85 15.08 0.96 6.48
N ALA A 86 14.12 1.84 6.18
CA ALA A 86 12.70 1.54 6.33
C ALA A 86 12.25 0.47 5.32
N VAL A 87 12.67 0.56 4.06
CA VAL A 87 12.36 -0.45 3.04
C VAL A 87 12.91 -1.81 3.44
N ASP A 88 14.18 -1.88 3.88
CA ASP A 88 14.80 -3.13 4.33
C ASP A 88 14.12 -3.72 5.57
N LEU A 89 13.65 -2.87 6.48
CA LEU A 89 12.93 -3.29 7.69
C LEU A 89 11.56 -3.86 7.34
N LEU A 90 10.81 -3.17 6.47
CA LEU A 90 9.46 -3.55 6.06
C LEU A 90 9.46 -4.83 5.23
N ALA A 91 10.42 -4.98 4.30
CA ALA A 91 10.59 -6.20 3.51
C ALA A 91 10.88 -7.44 4.36
N ARG A 92 11.54 -7.27 5.52
CA ARG A 92 11.77 -8.35 6.50
C ARG A 92 10.55 -8.66 7.37
N GLY A 93 9.58 -7.75 7.44
CA GLY A 93 8.39 -7.84 8.29
C GLY A 93 7.13 -8.31 7.55
N ASP A 94 7.25 -8.84 6.34
CA ASP A 94 6.15 -9.23 5.44
C ASP A 94 5.17 -8.08 5.11
N TYR A 95 5.70 -6.86 4.90
CA TYR A 95 4.94 -5.69 4.42
C TYR A 95 5.10 -5.46 2.91
#